data_AF-A0AAU5ACK3-F1
#
_entry.id   AF-A0AAU5ACK3-F1
#
_cell.length_a   1.000
_cell.length_b   1.000
_cell.length_c   1.000
_cell.angle_alpha   90.00
_cell.angle_beta   90.00
_cell.angle_gamma   90.00
#
_symmetry.space_group_name_H-M   'P 1'
#
loop_
_entity.id
_entity.type
_entity.pdbx_description
1 polymer ?
#
loop_
_entity_poly.entity_id
_entity_poly.type
_entity_poly.pdbx_seq_one_letter_code
_entity_poly.pdbx_strand_id
1 'polypeptide(L)'
;MSQLAVDTADDGRILDLRREPGACAGLPHGRADGRYRCLACGSHLVLQRPASPASRFTPRFRHDGAPGVDQCPASAQHQADVQADLTTMLALRDQLLHVLPEAGCRLRLDAELAGARWKIPPALVVRHGESGVAVLERPRRLLAPAAVARRLQQVRTQYGDAVVHWWLFDRDDPLHCDVAGTVNVQPHGTTIAHTKVRPTPAQRQIAAAGATVCWLVGDTVLLPYGGHPRSYTPQPGEDWSGDMASWRRDWTISHPHPADRAAWWGLVPQSLPALGRQAGLCPVAALNIMAALERAEHGRERHRRRRAREHAQRRTTQTVPVQLTLAAPPLLDSEPPDAPVAPKAAASPAAVAPRSPGSCEPSQPAPALRGRRRRFTWASLLPRRWRRRQERP
;
A
#
# COMPACT_ATOMS: atom_id res chain seq x y z
N MET A 1 -33.55 -11.85 0.11
CA MET A 1 -34.15 -10.51 -0.01
C MET A 1 -33.03 -9.47 -0.14
N SER A 2 -32.88 -8.83 -1.30
CA SER A 2 -31.89 -7.75 -1.49
C SER A 2 -32.39 -6.49 -0.78
N GLN A 3 -31.88 -6.24 0.42
CA GLN A 3 -32.26 -5.11 1.28
C GLN A 3 -31.48 -3.84 0.95
N LEU A 4 -30.43 -3.99 0.13
CA LEU A 4 -29.58 -2.91 -0.33
C LEU A 4 -29.98 -2.56 -1.77
N ALA A 5 -30.14 -1.27 -2.02
CA ALA A 5 -30.52 -0.73 -3.33
C ALA A 5 -29.71 0.51 -3.68
N VAL A 6 -29.60 0.78 -4.97
CA VAL A 6 -29.10 2.06 -5.49
C VAL A 6 -30.27 3.01 -5.66
N ASP A 7 -30.15 4.20 -5.09
CA ASP A 7 -31.04 5.34 -5.31
C ASP A 7 -30.58 6.11 -6.55
N THR A 8 -31.36 6.03 -7.63
CA THR A 8 -31.06 6.73 -8.89
C THR A 8 -31.33 8.23 -8.79
N ALA A 9 -32.13 8.68 -7.81
CA ALA A 9 -32.43 10.09 -7.61
C ALA A 9 -31.40 10.80 -6.70
N ASP A 10 -30.74 10.07 -5.79
CA ASP A 10 -29.65 10.59 -4.93
C ASP A 10 -28.28 10.16 -5.48
N ASP A 11 -28.07 10.37 -6.78
CA ASP A 11 -26.76 10.24 -7.44
C ASP A 11 -26.08 8.87 -7.17
N GLY A 12 -26.87 7.80 -7.18
CA GLY A 12 -26.36 6.44 -6.99
C GLY A 12 -26.00 6.08 -5.55
N ARG A 13 -26.56 6.77 -4.55
CA ARG A 13 -26.39 6.40 -3.14
C ARG A 13 -26.91 4.98 -2.88
N ILE A 14 -26.12 4.19 -2.17
CA ILE A 14 -26.53 2.88 -1.69
C ILE A 14 -27.21 3.02 -0.34
N LEU A 15 -28.43 2.50 -0.24
CA LEU A 15 -29.27 2.55 0.95
C LEU A 15 -29.55 1.15 1.47
N ASP A 16 -29.59 1.00 2.80
CA ASP A 16 -30.27 -0.13 3.44
C ASP A 16 -31.73 0.24 3.65
N LEU A 17 -32.58 -0.28 2.77
CA LEU A 17 -34.00 0.02 2.73
C LEU A 17 -34.76 -0.44 3.99
N ARG A 18 -34.16 -1.27 4.85
CA ARG A 18 -34.74 -1.65 6.15
C ARG A 18 -34.40 -0.68 7.27
N ARG A 19 -33.24 -0.03 7.17
CA ARG A 19 -32.70 0.82 8.24
C ARG A 19 -32.97 2.29 8.00
N GLU A 20 -33.30 2.68 6.77
CA GLU A 20 -33.54 4.08 6.40
C GLU A 20 -35.05 4.37 6.32
N PRO A 21 -35.69 4.91 7.38
CA PRO A 21 -37.14 5.16 7.40
C PRO A 21 -37.58 6.19 6.34
N GLY A 22 -36.68 7.10 5.93
CA GLY A 22 -36.93 8.05 4.85
C GLY A 22 -36.99 7.43 3.46
N ALA A 23 -36.53 6.19 3.26
CA ALA A 23 -36.46 5.57 1.93
C ALA A 23 -37.84 5.37 1.29
N CYS A 24 -38.91 5.23 2.08
CA CYS A 24 -40.27 5.07 1.59
C CYS A 24 -41.05 6.41 1.50
N ALA A 25 -40.53 7.49 2.07
CA ALA A 25 -41.26 8.75 2.24
C ALA A 25 -41.50 9.42 0.87
N GLY A 26 -42.73 9.90 0.65
CA GLY A 26 -43.12 10.61 -0.58
C GLY A 26 -43.26 9.75 -1.84
N LEU A 27 -42.91 8.45 -1.81
CA LEU A 27 -42.97 7.60 -3.00
C LEU A 27 -44.35 6.95 -3.21
N PRO A 28 -44.84 6.85 -4.45
CA PRO A 28 -46.10 6.17 -4.73
C PRO A 28 -45.98 4.66 -4.49
N HIS A 29 -47.13 4.01 -4.24
CA HIS A 29 -47.23 2.56 -4.27
C HIS A 29 -46.87 2.05 -5.68
N GLY A 30 -46.21 0.90 -5.78
CA GLY A 30 -45.80 0.35 -7.08
C GLY A 30 -44.32 0.57 -7.35
N ARG A 31 -43.92 0.90 -8.57
CA ARG A 31 -42.50 0.98 -9.00
C ARG A 31 -41.69 2.11 -8.36
N ALA A 32 -42.23 2.83 -7.37
CA ALA A 32 -41.54 3.88 -6.63
C ALA A 32 -40.82 4.88 -7.56
N ASP A 33 -41.49 5.29 -8.64
CA ASP A 33 -40.97 6.16 -9.72
C ASP A 33 -39.69 5.68 -10.39
N GLY A 34 -39.38 4.39 -10.30
CA GLY A 34 -38.13 3.81 -10.81
C GLY A 34 -36.90 4.17 -9.98
N ARG A 35 -37.06 4.85 -8.83
CA ARG A 35 -35.98 5.41 -8.01
C ARG A 35 -34.99 4.38 -7.51
N TYR A 36 -35.44 3.18 -7.16
CA TYR A 36 -34.58 2.16 -6.56
C TYR A 36 -34.31 0.99 -7.48
N ARG A 37 -33.04 0.66 -7.65
CA ARG A 37 -32.58 -0.53 -8.38
C ARG A 37 -31.91 -1.52 -7.45
N CYS A 38 -32.21 -2.80 -7.64
CA CYS A 38 -31.54 -3.89 -6.94
C CYS A 38 -30.05 -3.92 -7.30
N LEU A 39 -29.16 -3.93 -6.32
CA LEU A 39 -27.72 -3.98 -6.55
C LEU A 39 -27.27 -5.26 -7.25
N ALA A 40 -27.94 -6.38 -6.98
CA ALA A 40 -27.53 -7.69 -7.48
C ALA A 40 -28.07 -8.02 -8.89
N CYS A 41 -29.25 -7.53 -9.29
CA CYS A 41 -29.81 -7.82 -10.61
C CYS A 41 -30.10 -6.60 -11.47
N GLY A 42 -29.97 -5.38 -10.93
CA GLY A 42 -30.23 -4.14 -11.65
C GLY A 42 -31.71 -3.85 -11.91
N SER A 43 -32.64 -4.75 -11.56
CA SER A 43 -34.08 -4.54 -11.76
C SER A 43 -34.62 -3.45 -10.83
N HIS A 44 -35.62 -2.71 -11.29
CA HIS A 44 -36.34 -1.76 -10.45
C HIS A 44 -37.09 -2.47 -9.32
N LEU A 45 -37.10 -1.84 -8.15
CA LEU A 45 -37.80 -2.33 -6.98
C LEU A 45 -39.20 -1.71 -6.88
N VAL A 46 -40.13 -2.52 -6.42
CA VAL A 46 -41.53 -2.15 -6.18
C VAL A 46 -41.72 -1.89 -4.68
N LEU A 47 -42.18 -0.69 -4.32
CA LEU A 47 -42.64 -0.35 -2.99
C LEU A 47 -44.04 -0.90 -2.77
N GLN A 48 -44.14 -1.91 -1.92
CA GLN A 48 -45.41 -2.44 -1.44
C GLN A 48 -45.76 -1.74 -0.12
N ARG A 49 -46.84 -0.94 -0.16
CA ARG A 49 -47.43 -0.31 1.03
C ARG A 49 -48.59 -1.15 1.58
N PRO A 50 -48.95 -0.95 2.87
CA PRO A 50 -50.12 -1.57 3.45
C PRO A 50 -51.38 -1.11 2.70
N ALA A 51 -52.32 -2.03 2.47
CA ALA A 51 -53.56 -1.72 1.76
C ALA A 51 -54.47 -0.76 2.55
N SER A 52 -54.31 -0.66 3.88
CA SER A 52 -55.02 0.29 4.72
C SER A 52 -54.12 0.75 5.89
N PRO A 53 -54.38 1.93 6.49
CA PRO A 53 -53.65 2.42 7.67
C PRO A 53 -53.78 1.51 8.90
N ALA A 54 -54.85 0.72 8.98
CA ALA A 54 -55.08 -0.25 10.06
C ALA A 54 -54.27 -1.54 9.91
N SER A 55 -53.63 -1.75 8.76
CA SER A 55 -52.81 -2.94 8.51
C SER A 55 -51.50 -2.88 9.31
N ARG A 56 -51.18 -3.97 10.01
CA ARG A 56 -49.90 -4.14 10.74
C ARG A 56 -48.70 -4.36 9.81
N PHE A 57 -48.92 -4.37 8.51
CA PHE A 57 -47.88 -4.54 7.51
C PHE A 57 -46.99 -3.29 7.46
N THR A 58 -45.67 -3.46 7.39
CA THR A 58 -44.75 -2.34 7.18
C THR A 58 -44.42 -2.20 5.69
N PRO A 59 -44.29 -0.97 5.15
CA PRO A 59 -43.86 -0.78 3.77
C PRO A 59 -42.55 -1.52 3.49
N ARG A 60 -42.47 -2.22 2.35
CA ARG A 60 -41.28 -2.97 1.96
C ARG A 60 -41.04 -2.92 0.46
N PHE A 61 -39.77 -3.01 0.07
CA PHE A 61 -39.37 -3.13 -1.31
C PHE A 61 -39.23 -4.60 -1.73
N ARG A 62 -39.68 -4.91 -2.95
CA ARG A 62 -39.59 -6.24 -3.56
C ARG A 62 -39.30 -6.15 -5.05
N HIS A 63 -39.00 -7.28 -5.68
CA HIS A 63 -38.90 -7.34 -7.15
C HIS A 63 -40.29 -7.36 -7.78
N ASP A 64 -40.39 -6.89 -9.02
CA ASP A 64 -41.62 -6.99 -9.81
C ASP A 64 -41.83 -8.46 -10.21
N GLY A 65 -42.86 -9.11 -9.68
CA GLY A 65 -43.09 -10.54 -9.80
C GLY A 65 -44.40 -10.98 -9.13
N ALA A 66 -44.79 -12.24 -9.39
CA ALA A 66 -46.00 -12.81 -8.79
C ALA A 66 -45.96 -12.71 -7.25
N PRO A 67 -47.10 -12.47 -6.58
CA PRO A 67 -47.16 -12.43 -5.12
C PRO A 67 -46.50 -13.67 -4.49
N GLY A 68 -45.51 -13.47 -3.62
CA GLY A 68 -44.75 -14.55 -2.98
C GLY A 68 -43.37 -14.82 -3.60
N VAL A 69 -43.07 -14.29 -4.78
CA VAL A 69 -41.75 -14.38 -5.42
C VAL A 69 -40.91 -13.14 -5.09
N ASP A 70 -40.55 -12.96 -3.82
CA ASP A 70 -39.71 -11.84 -3.36
C ASP A 70 -38.20 -12.07 -3.58
N GLN A 71 -37.85 -13.05 -4.42
CA GLN A 71 -36.46 -13.46 -4.64
C GLN A 71 -35.80 -12.65 -5.75
N CYS A 72 -34.52 -12.30 -5.55
CA CYS A 72 -33.74 -11.64 -6.58
C CYS A 72 -33.40 -12.65 -7.69
N PRO A 73 -33.58 -12.29 -8.98
CA PRO A 73 -33.29 -13.20 -10.10
C PRO A 73 -31.78 -13.42 -10.32
N ALA A 74 -30.91 -12.64 -9.68
CA ALA A 74 -29.47 -12.88 -9.75
C ALA A 74 -29.10 -14.23 -9.15
N SER A 75 -28.08 -14.90 -9.69
CA SER A 75 -27.55 -16.14 -9.09
C SER A 75 -27.16 -15.94 -7.62
N ALA A 76 -27.35 -16.96 -6.78
CA ALA A 76 -27.00 -16.91 -5.36
C ALA A 76 -25.51 -16.53 -5.14
N GLN A 77 -24.61 -17.03 -5.98
CA GLN A 77 -23.19 -16.67 -5.94
C GLN A 77 -22.97 -15.18 -6.16
N HIS A 78 -23.62 -14.58 -7.16
CA HIS A 78 -23.50 -13.15 -7.42
C HIS A 78 -24.09 -12.30 -6.29
N GLN A 79 -25.22 -12.71 -5.72
CA GLN A 79 -25.79 -12.06 -4.54
C GLN A 79 -24.83 -12.10 -3.34
N ALA A 80 -24.16 -13.24 -3.11
CA ALA A 80 -23.18 -13.39 -2.04
C ALA A 80 -21.94 -12.50 -2.26
N ASP A 81 -21.46 -12.42 -3.50
CA ASP A 81 -20.34 -11.55 -3.88
C ASP A 81 -20.65 -10.07 -3.63
N VAL A 82 -21.82 -9.61 -4.07
CA VAL A 82 -22.32 -8.24 -3.83
C VAL A 82 -22.44 -7.97 -2.34
N GLN A 83 -23.04 -8.91 -1.59
CA GLN A 83 -23.19 -8.77 -0.14
C GLN A 83 -21.83 -8.67 0.57
N ALA A 84 -20.85 -9.48 0.19
CA ALA A 84 -19.51 -9.47 0.80
C ALA A 84 -18.77 -8.15 0.54
N ASP A 85 -18.86 -7.61 -0.68
CA ASP A 85 -18.27 -6.32 -1.04
C ASP A 85 -18.91 -5.18 -0.24
N LEU A 86 -20.25 -5.16 -0.15
CA LEU A 86 -21.00 -4.15 0.59
C LEU A 86 -20.77 -4.25 2.10
N THR A 87 -20.77 -5.43 2.70
CA THR A 87 -20.51 -5.62 4.13
C THR A 87 -19.16 -5.04 4.53
N THR A 88 -18.14 -5.22 3.70
CA THR A 88 -16.79 -4.70 3.95
C THR A 88 -16.76 -3.16 3.90
N MET A 89 -17.42 -2.57 2.91
CA MET A 89 -17.54 -1.11 2.78
C MET A 89 -18.41 -0.47 3.87
N LEU A 90 -19.51 -1.12 4.26
CA LEU A 90 -20.39 -0.67 5.33
C LEU A 90 -19.68 -0.72 6.69
N ALA A 91 -18.89 -1.77 6.96
CA ALA A 91 -18.07 -1.83 8.17
C ALA A 91 -17.07 -0.66 8.23
N LEU A 92 -16.40 -0.35 7.11
CA LEU A 92 -15.52 0.82 7.03
C LEU A 92 -16.27 2.14 7.23
N ARG A 93 -17.45 2.28 6.63
CA ARG A 93 -18.32 3.45 6.83
C ARG A 93 -18.66 3.63 8.30
N ASP A 94 -19.09 2.56 8.97
CA ASP A 94 -19.52 2.61 10.37
C ASP A 94 -18.32 2.92 11.29
N GLN A 95 -17.12 2.39 11.01
CA GLN A 95 -15.87 2.77 11.68
C GLN A 95 -15.53 4.26 11.49
N LEU A 96 -15.67 4.78 10.26
CA LEU A 96 -15.39 6.18 9.97
C LEU A 96 -16.42 7.09 10.64
N LEU A 97 -17.71 6.77 10.59
CA LEU A 97 -18.76 7.54 11.28
C LEU A 97 -18.55 7.59 12.79
N HIS A 98 -17.97 6.55 13.39
CA HIS A 98 -17.62 6.58 14.81
C HIS A 98 -16.52 7.59 15.14
N VAL A 99 -15.56 7.78 14.22
CA VAL A 99 -14.43 8.69 14.38
C VAL A 99 -14.74 10.11 13.86
N LEU A 100 -15.63 10.20 12.88
CA LEU A 100 -16.01 11.37 12.10
C LEU A 100 -17.54 11.52 12.12
N PRO A 101 -18.17 11.79 13.27
CA PRO A 101 -19.62 11.82 13.38
C PRO A 101 -20.25 12.94 12.53
N GLU A 102 -19.51 14.04 12.31
CA GLU A 102 -19.95 15.20 11.53
C GLU A 102 -19.72 15.02 10.01
N ALA A 103 -18.99 13.98 9.59
CA ALA A 103 -18.74 13.74 8.17
C ALA A 103 -19.93 13.09 7.47
N GLY A 104 -20.26 13.60 6.30
CA GLY A 104 -21.17 12.94 5.37
C GLY A 104 -20.50 11.73 4.73
N CYS A 105 -20.67 10.53 5.31
CA CYS A 105 -20.15 9.28 4.76
C CYS A 105 -21.23 8.52 3.98
N ARG A 106 -21.18 8.56 2.64
CA ARG A 106 -22.18 7.92 1.76
C ARG A 106 -21.54 6.86 0.88
N LEU A 107 -22.07 5.65 0.91
CA LEU A 107 -21.70 4.59 -0.02
C LEU A 107 -22.36 4.86 -1.37
N ARG A 108 -21.60 4.84 -2.47
CA ARG A 108 -22.09 5.22 -3.80
C ARG A 108 -21.66 4.24 -4.87
N LEU A 109 -22.56 4.02 -5.83
CA LEU A 109 -22.33 3.25 -7.03
C LEU A 109 -23.02 3.98 -8.19
N ASP A 110 -22.36 4.04 -9.35
CA ASP A 110 -23.02 4.46 -10.58
C ASP A 110 -24.25 3.56 -10.82
N ALA A 111 -25.44 4.18 -10.89
CA ALA A 111 -26.69 3.47 -11.00
C ALA A 111 -26.75 2.55 -12.22
N GLU A 112 -26.03 2.85 -13.30
CA GLU A 112 -25.95 2.02 -14.50
C GLU A 112 -25.22 0.69 -14.23
N LEU A 113 -24.33 0.67 -13.24
CA LEU A 113 -23.60 -0.53 -12.84
C LEU A 113 -24.40 -1.46 -11.92
N ALA A 114 -25.63 -1.10 -11.55
CA ALA A 114 -26.50 -1.99 -10.77
C ALA A 114 -26.76 -3.31 -11.52
N GLY A 115 -26.54 -4.45 -10.87
CA GLY A 115 -26.63 -5.78 -11.50
C GLY A 115 -25.39 -6.22 -12.29
N ALA A 116 -24.39 -5.35 -12.44
CA ALA A 116 -23.13 -5.72 -13.07
C ALA A 116 -22.22 -6.48 -12.10
N ARG A 117 -21.34 -7.33 -12.64
CA ARG A 117 -20.23 -7.92 -11.87
C ARG A 117 -19.10 -6.90 -11.76
N TRP A 118 -18.98 -6.26 -10.60
CA TRP A 118 -17.99 -5.20 -10.40
C TRP A 118 -16.58 -5.77 -10.20
N LYS A 119 -15.60 -5.16 -10.88
CA LYS A 119 -14.18 -5.41 -10.62
C LYS A 119 -13.68 -4.63 -9.40
N ILE A 120 -14.20 -3.42 -9.23
CA ILE A 120 -13.95 -2.53 -8.10
C ILE A 120 -15.31 -2.30 -7.44
N PRO A 121 -15.46 -2.54 -6.13
CA PRO A 121 -16.73 -2.41 -5.44
C PRO A 121 -17.22 -0.95 -5.40
N PRO A 122 -18.47 -0.71 -4.96
CA PRO A 122 -18.95 0.64 -4.66
C PRO A 122 -18.00 1.39 -3.71
N ALA A 123 -17.84 2.69 -3.95
CA ALA A 123 -16.90 3.52 -3.20
C ALA A 123 -17.61 4.25 -2.07
N LEU A 124 -16.88 4.49 -0.97
CA LEU A 124 -17.36 5.35 0.10
C LEU A 124 -16.90 6.78 -0.19
N VAL A 125 -17.87 7.68 -0.30
CA VAL A 125 -17.62 9.11 -0.49
C VAL A 125 -17.79 9.79 0.86
N VAL A 126 -16.72 10.40 1.33
CA VAL A 126 -16.65 11.11 2.61
C VAL A 126 -16.57 12.61 2.32
N ARG A 127 -17.48 13.38 2.89
CA ARG A 127 -17.48 14.85 2.85
C ARG A 127 -17.32 15.38 4.26
N HIS A 128 -16.33 16.22 4.48
CA HIS A 128 -16.04 16.79 5.80
C HIS A 128 -16.01 18.32 5.70
N GLY A 129 -17.11 18.98 6.11
CA GLY A 129 -17.28 20.42 5.98
C GLY A 129 -17.04 20.93 4.55
N GLU A 130 -16.41 22.09 4.44
CA GLU A 130 -15.97 22.68 3.16
C GLU A 130 -14.64 22.09 2.65
N SER A 131 -14.00 21.21 3.43
CA SER A 131 -12.60 20.79 3.26
C SER A 131 -12.34 19.75 2.17
N GLY A 132 -13.23 19.66 1.18
CA GLY A 132 -13.10 18.77 0.02
C GLY A 132 -13.74 17.39 0.18
N VAL A 133 -13.74 16.64 -0.93
CA VAL A 133 -14.33 15.30 -1.03
C VAL A 133 -13.21 14.26 -0.98
N ALA A 134 -13.41 13.20 -0.20
CA ALA A 134 -12.57 12.01 -0.23
C ALA A 134 -13.34 10.80 -0.78
N VAL A 135 -12.71 10.02 -1.64
CA VAL A 135 -13.26 8.78 -2.21
C VAL A 135 -12.40 7.62 -1.74
N LEU A 136 -13.03 6.66 -1.06
CA LEU A 136 -12.38 5.50 -0.47
C LEU A 136 -12.86 4.23 -1.20
N GLU A 137 -11.89 3.51 -1.76
CA GLU A 137 -12.08 2.24 -2.46
C GLU A 137 -11.51 1.10 -1.61
N ARG A 138 -12.25 -0.02 -1.47
CA ARG A 138 -11.77 -1.23 -0.77
C ARG A 138 -11.90 -2.49 -1.63
N PRO A 139 -11.01 -2.67 -2.62
CA PRO A 139 -11.08 -3.81 -3.52
C PRO A 139 -10.77 -5.12 -2.79
N ARG A 140 -11.60 -6.15 -3.02
CA ARG A 140 -11.34 -7.51 -2.53
C ARG A 140 -10.70 -8.43 -3.59
N ARG A 141 -10.77 -8.04 -4.86
CA ARG A 141 -10.29 -8.81 -6.00
C ARG A 141 -9.04 -8.17 -6.57
N LEU A 142 -8.14 -8.98 -7.14
CA LEU A 142 -6.92 -8.48 -7.77
C LEU A 142 -7.26 -7.44 -8.85
N LEU A 143 -6.58 -6.30 -8.77
CA LEU A 143 -6.85 -5.17 -9.65
C LEU A 143 -6.12 -5.31 -10.98
N ALA A 144 -6.84 -5.07 -12.07
CA ALA A 144 -6.25 -4.89 -13.38
C ALA A 144 -5.82 -3.43 -13.59
N PRO A 145 -4.59 -3.15 -14.07
CA PRO A 145 -4.09 -1.79 -14.34
C PRO A 145 -5.05 -0.89 -15.15
N ALA A 146 -5.67 -1.45 -16.19
CA ALA A 146 -6.63 -0.71 -17.02
C ALA A 146 -7.92 -0.33 -16.25
N ALA A 147 -8.39 -1.19 -15.34
CA ALA A 147 -9.57 -0.89 -14.53
C ALA A 147 -9.28 0.22 -13.51
N VAL A 148 -8.07 0.22 -12.94
CA VAL A 148 -7.57 1.28 -12.05
C VAL A 148 -7.48 2.61 -12.79
N ALA A 149 -6.85 2.66 -13.96
CA ALA A 149 -6.71 3.89 -14.76
C ALA A 149 -8.08 4.54 -15.02
N ARG A 150 -9.03 3.73 -15.52
CA ARG A 150 -10.39 4.18 -15.79
C ARG A 150 -11.08 4.68 -14.52
N ARG A 151 -10.92 3.99 -13.39
CA ARG A 151 -11.54 4.39 -12.13
C ARG A 151 -10.97 5.70 -11.58
N LEU A 152 -9.66 5.89 -11.65
CA LEU A 152 -8.99 7.13 -11.25
C LEU A 152 -9.50 8.31 -12.08
N GLN A 153 -9.62 8.13 -13.40
CA GLN A 153 -10.16 9.14 -14.30
C GLN A 153 -11.63 9.46 -13.97
N GLN A 154 -12.47 8.44 -13.78
CA GLN A 154 -13.88 8.61 -13.41
C GLN A 154 -14.05 9.43 -12.13
N VAL A 155 -13.26 9.13 -11.09
CA VAL A 155 -13.33 9.85 -9.81
C VAL A 155 -12.94 11.32 -9.98
N ARG A 156 -11.89 11.64 -10.75
CA ARG A 156 -11.50 13.02 -11.04
C ARG A 156 -12.56 13.76 -11.84
N THR A 157 -13.10 13.14 -12.88
CA THR A 157 -14.17 13.73 -13.68
C THR A 157 -15.42 14.01 -12.83
N GLN A 158 -15.74 13.13 -11.88
CA GLN A 158 -16.95 13.27 -11.06
C GLN A 158 -16.80 14.25 -9.89
N TYR A 159 -15.64 14.29 -9.23
CA TYR A 159 -15.44 15.06 -7.98
C TYR A 159 -14.42 16.20 -8.10
N GLY A 160 -13.84 16.41 -9.29
CA GLY A 160 -12.82 17.41 -9.55
C GLY A 160 -11.40 16.95 -9.19
N ASP A 161 -10.40 17.75 -9.56
CA ASP A 161 -8.99 17.41 -9.39
C ASP A 161 -8.49 17.48 -7.95
N ALA A 162 -9.19 18.23 -7.08
CA ALA A 162 -8.86 18.37 -5.66
C ALA A 162 -9.33 17.18 -4.80
N VAL A 163 -9.99 16.17 -5.41
CA VAL A 163 -10.50 15.00 -4.67
C VAL A 163 -9.36 14.16 -4.11
N VAL A 164 -9.48 13.79 -2.84
CA VAL A 164 -8.52 12.87 -2.21
C VAL A 164 -8.98 11.43 -2.44
N HIS A 165 -8.19 10.65 -3.17
CA HIS A 165 -8.56 9.28 -3.53
C HIS A 165 -7.74 8.26 -2.75
N TRP A 166 -8.40 7.45 -1.93
CA TRP A 166 -7.82 6.43 -1.08
C TRP A 166 -8.17 5.03 -1.56
N TRP A 167 -7.17 4.16 -1.61
CA TRP A 167 -7.30 2.74 -1.91
C TRP A 167 -6.85 1.95 -0.68
N LEU A 168 -7.82 1.35 0.00
CA LEU A 168 -7.63 0.60 1.22
C LEU A 168 -7.62 -0.89 0.89
N PHE A 169 -6.48 -1.53 1.06
CA PHE A 169 -6.33 -2.97 0.91
C PHE A 169 -6.42 -3.65 2.28
N ASP A 170 -6.85 -4.91 2.29
CA ASP A 170 -6.75 -5.71 3.51
C ASP A 170 -5.29 -6.11 3.71
N ARG A 171 -4.73 -5.86 4.90
CA ARG A 171 -3.35 -6.22 5.22
C ARG A 171 -3.15 -7.73 5.30
N ASP A 172 -4.18 -8.46 5.72
CA ASP A 172 -4.11 -9.90 5.97
C ASP A 172 -4.46 -10.71 4.72
N ASP A 173 -4.87 -10.04 3.64
CA ASP A 173 -5.12 -10.67 2.34
C ASP A 173 -3.82 -10.78 1.52
N PRO A 174 -3.28 -12.00 1.30
CA PRO A 174 -2.06 -12.20 0.53
C PRO A 174 -2.21 -11.82 -0.95
N LEU A 175 -3.44 -11.66 -1.48
CA LEU A 175 -3.65 -11.16 -2.83
C LEU A 175 -3.22 -9.70 -2.98
N HIS A 176 -3.28 -8.93 -1.90
CA HIS A 176 -3.02 -7.48 -1.91
C HIS A 176 -1.82 -7.08 -1.06
N CYS A 177 -1.29 -7.99 -0.23
CA CYS A 177 -0.15 -7.71 0.63
C CYS A 177 0.89 -8.84 0.59
N ASP A 178 1.89 -8.70 -0.29
CA ASP A 178 3.08 -9.56 -0.29
C ASP A 178 4.11 -9.04 0.72
N VAL A 179 4.20 -9.68 1.88
CA VAL A 179 5.12 -9.32 2.97
C VAL A 179 6.53 -9.77 2.62
N ALA A 180 7.44 -8.79 2.48
CA ALA A 180 8.83 -9.00 2.08
C ALA A 180 9.82 -8.94 3.26
N GLY A 181 9.32 -8.96 4.51
CA GLY A 181 10.10 -8.93 5.74
C GLY A 181 9.94 -7.63 6.52
N THR A 182 10.96 -7.24 7.28
CA THR A 182 10.97 -6.02 8.12
C THR A 182 12.19 -5.15 7.85
N VAL A 183 12.06 -3.85 8.10
CA VAL A 183 13.17 -2.88 8.16
C VAL A 183 13.21 -2.28 9.56
N ASN A 184 14.38 -2.28 10.19
CA ASN A 184 14.60 -1.53 11.41
C ASN A 184 14.91 -0.08 11.05
N VAL A 185 14.17 0.84 11.65
CA VAL A 185 14.28 2.28 11.41
C VAL A 185 14.39 3.04 12.73
N GLN A 186 14.94 4.25 12.67
CA GLN A 186 15.17 5.10 13.85
C GLN A 186 14.76 6.55 13.58
N PRO A 187 13.45 6.86 13.48
CA PRO A 187 12.99 8.23 13.18
C PRO A 187 13.39 9.24 14.26
N HIS A 188 13.42 8.81 15.53
CA HIS A 188 13.76 9.64 16.69
C HIS A 188 14.83 8.97 17.56
N GLY A 189 15.80 8.29 16.93
CA GLY A 189 16.85 7.53 17.63
C GLY A 189 16.38 6.23 18.29
N THR A 190 15.06 5.98 18.36
CA THR A 190 14.49 4.73 18.86
C THR A 190 14.31 3.72 17.73
N THR A 191 14.82 2.50 17.89
CA THR A 191 14.68 1.43 16.91
C THR A 191 13.25 0.90 16.88
N ILE A 192 12.61 1.01 15.71
CA ILE A 192 11.27 0.51 15.44
C ILE A 192 11.34 -0.40 14.20
N ALA A 193 10.63 -1.53 14.23
CA ALA A 193 10.52 -2.41 13.07
C ALA A 193 9.30 -2.01 12.23
N HIS A 194 9.53 -1.61 10.98
CA HIS A 194 8.47 -1.43 9.99
C HIS A 194 8.34 -2.68 9.10
N THR A 195 7.11 -3.02 8.73
CA THR A 195 6.86 -4.09 7.75
C THR A 195 7.29 -3.61 6.36
N LYS A 196 7.97 -4.48 5.61
CA LYS A 196 8.24 -4.30 4.18
C LYS A 196 7.22 -5.07 3.36
N VAL A 197 6.74 -4.48 2.29
CA VAL A 197 5.88 -5.14 1.31
C VAL A 197 6.40 -4.94 -0.10
N ARG A 198 6.09 -5.90 -0.98
CA ARG A 198 6.24 -5.75 -2.43
C ARG A 198 4.90 -5.31 -3.01
N PRO A 199 4.79 -4.08 -3.52
CA PRO A 199 3.54 -3.62 -4.12
C PRO A 199 3.28 -4.34 -5.46
N THR A 200 2.01 -4.58 -5.74
CA THR A 200 1.56 -5.07 -7.05
C THR A 200 1.71 -3.98 -8.13
N PRO A 201 1.74 -4.33 -9.43
CA PRO A 201 1.76 -3.34 -10.51
C PRO A 201 0.59 -2.34 -10.43
N ALA A 202 -0.60 -2.80 -10.05
CA ALA A 202 -1.77 -1.94 -9.88
C ALA A 202 -1.57 -0.94 -8.72
N GLN A 203 -1.01 -1.37 -7.59
CA GLN A 203 -0.71 -0.47 -6.46
C GLN A 203 0.32 0.60 -6.84
N ARG A 204 1.38 0.23 -7.57
CA ARG A 204 2.35 1.21 -8.09
C ARG A 204 1.69 2.24 -8.99
N GLN A 205 0.81 1.81 -9.89
CA GLN A 205 0.08 2.71 -10.77
C GLN A 205 -0.85 3.66 -10.02
N ILE A 206 -1.55 3.18 -8.98
CA ILE A 206 -2.38 4.03 -8.11
C ILE A 206 -1.53 5.12 -7.46
N ALA A 207 -0.39 4.72 -6.87
CA ALA A 207 0.53 5.66 -6.22
C ALA A 207 1.14 6.66 -7.21
N ALA A 208 1.57 6.20 -8.39
CA ALA A 208 2.12 7.06 -9.45
C ALA A 208 1.08 8.06 -9.99
N ALA A 209 -0.20 7.70 -9.96
CA ALA A 209 -1.28 8.61 -10.30
C ALA A 209 -1.59 9.63 -9.19
N GLY A 210 -0.92 9.60 -8.03
CA GLY A 210 -1.14 10.53 -6.92
C GLY A 210 -2.31 10.15 -6.00
N ALA A 211 -2.86 8.94 -6.13
CA ALA A 211 -3.83 8.41 -5.18
C ALA A 211 -3.12 7.72 -4.00
N THR A 212 -3.75 7.73 -2.82
CA THR A 212 -3.19 7.14 -1.61
C THR A 212 -3.46 5.64 -1.59
N VAL A 213 -2.40 4.84 -1.60
CA VAL A 213 -2.47 3.40 -1.35
C VAL A 213 -2.20 3.14 0.13
N CYS A 214 -3.00 2.31 0.78
CA CYS A 214 -2.76 1.92 2.17
C CYS A 214 -3.36 0.54 2.48
N TRP A 215 -2.97 -0.03 3.62
CA TRP A 215 -3.53 -1.29 4.13
C TRP A 215 -4.24 -1.05 5.46
N LEU A 216 -5.37 -1.71 5.68
CA LEU A 216 -6.12 -1.63 6.93
C LEU A 216 -5.87 -2.87 7.79
N VAL A 217 -5.60 -2.65 9.08
CA VAL A 217 -5.56 -3.66 10.14
C VAL A 217 -6.32 -3.14 11.34
N GLY A 218 -7.50 -3.72 11.63
CA GLY A 218 -8.36 -3.20 12.70
C GLY A 218 -8.64 -1.71 12.50
N ASP A 219 -8.23 -0.89 13.48
CA ASP A 219 -8.40 0.57 13.47
C ASP A 219 -7.13 1.34 13.05
N THR A 220 -6.19 0.66 12.40
CA THR A 220 -4.93 1.24 11.93
C THR A 220 -4.81 1.15 10.42
N VAL A 221 -4.55 2.29 9.79
CA VAL A 221 -4.15 2.42 8.39
C VAL A 221 -2.64 2.40 8.30
N LEU A 222 -2.10 1.57 7.42
CA LEU A 222 -0.68 1.44 7.16
C LEU A 222 -0.35 2.17 5.86
N LEU A 223 0.36 3.30 5.96
CA LEU A 223 0.76 4.11 4.80
C LEU A 223 2.17 3.74 4.33
N PRO A 224 2.37 3.56 3.02
CA PRO A 224 3.67 3.20 2.48
C PRO A 224 4.58 4.41 2.28
N TYR A 225 5.87 4.22 2.54
CA TYR A 225 6.97 4.98 1.94
C TYR A 225 7.81 4.06 1.07
N GLY A 226 8.55 4.60 0.11
CA GLY A 226 9.42 3.78 -0.74
C GLY A 226 10.82 3.63 -0.16
N GLY A 227 11.38 2.44 -0.24
CA GLY A 227 12.77 2.16 0.13
C GLY A 227 13.62 1.85 -1.09
N HIS A 228 14.81 2.45 -1.16
CA HIS A 228 15.77 2.25 -2.25
C HIS A 228 17.10 1.77 -1.68
N PRO A 229 17.70 0.68 -2.20
CA PRO A 229 19.08 0.38 -1.88
C PRO A 229 19.98 1.51 -2.40
N ARG A 230 20.95 1.93 -1.60
CA ARG A 230 21.92 2.96 -1.96
C ARG A 230 23.32 2.46 -1.69
N SER A 231 24.22 2.75 -2.61
CA SER A 231 25.66 2.56 -2.40
C SER A 231 26.34 3.92 -2.48
N TYR A 232 27.10 4.28 -1.46
CA TYR A 232 27.89 5.51 -1.45
C TYR A 232 29.11 5.35 -2.36
N THR A 233 29.24 6.25 -3.34
CA THR A 233 30.49 6.42 -4.10
C THR A 233 31.48 7.22 -3.25
N PRO A 234 32.69 6.69 -2.98
CA PRO A 234 33.72 7.43 -2.26
C PRO A 234 34.07 8.74 -2.98
N GLN A 235 34.17 9.84 -2.23
CA GLN A 235 34.66 11.12 -2.74
C GLN A 235 36.16 11.29 -2.44
N PRO A 236 36.87 12.19 -3.14
CA PRO A 236 38.26 12.53 -2.79
C PRO A 236 38.38 12.89 -1.30
N GLY A 237 39.36 12.28 -0.61
CA GLY A 237 39.57 12.48 0.83
C GLY A 237 38.69 11.62 1.74
N GLU A 238 37.85 10.73 1.21
CA GLU A 238 37.12 9.73 1.98
C GLU A 238 37.76 8.34 1.86
N ASP A 239 37.99 7.67 2.98
CA ASP A 239 38.36 6.25 3.01
C ASP A 239 37.27 5.43 3.69
N TRP A 240 36.71 4.49 2.92
CA TRP A 240 35.64 3.60 3.33
C TRP A 240 36.11 2.14 3.43
N SER A 241 37.37 1.92 3.83
CA SER A 241 37.95 0.59 4.10
C SER A 241 37.74 0.15 5.56
N GLY A 242 38.16 -1.08 5.89
CA GLY A 242 38.01 -1.65 7.23
C GLY A 242 36.56 -1.76 7.68
N ASP A 243 36.28 -1.40 8.93
CA ASP A 243 34.93 -1.45 9.54
C ASP A 243 33.89 -0.63 8.77
N MET A 244 34.35 0.39 8.03
CA MET A 244 33.52 1.30 7.26
C MET A 244 33.08 0.74 5.91
N ALA A 245 33.66 -0.38 5.46
CA ALA A 245 33.30 -1.01 4.19
C ALA A 245 31.82 -1.43 4.15
N SER A 246 31.30 -1.90 5.28
CA SER A 246 29.89 -2.27 5.43
C SER A 246 28.94 -1.06 5.28
N TRP A 247 29.40 0.13 5.66
CA TRP A 247 28.61 1.36 5.62
C TRP A 247 28.46 1.96 4.22
N ARG A 248 29.25 1.47 3.24
CA ARG A 248 29.11 1.84 1.83
C ARG A 248 27.74 1.47 1.29
N ARG A 249 27.09 0.45 1.84
CA ARG A 249 25.73 0.04 1.47
C ARG A 249 24.76 0.55 2.53
N ASP A 250 23.73 1.26 2.10
CA ASP A 250 22.62 1.71 2.94
C ASP A 250 21.31 1.63 2.15
N TRP A 251 20.27 2.26 2.67
CA TRP A 251 19.04 2.50 1.94
C TRP A 251 18.55 3.93 2.18
N THR A 252 17.73 4.43 1.24
CA THR A 252 17.08 5.73 1.32
C THR A 252 15.58 5.62 1.26
N ILE A 253 14.90 6.60 1.84
CA ILE A 253 13.45 6.72 1.83
C ILE A 253 12.98 7.66 0.71
N SER A 254 11.93 7.26 -0.02
CA SER A 254 11.06 8.19 -0.74
C SER A 254 9.81 8.44 0.07
N HIS A 255 9.57 9.70 0.39
CA HIS A 255 8.41 10.18 1.14
C HIS A 255 7.94 11.52 0.54
N PRO A 256 6.69 11.96 0.81
CA PRO A 256 5.67 11.26 1.59
C PRO A 256 5.08 10.05 0.86
N HIS A 257 5.37 9.89 -0.44
CA HIS A 257 4.87 8.79 -1.26
C HIS A 257 6.01 7.90 -1.77
N PRO A 258 5.76 6.60 -1.95
CA PRO A 258 6.72 5.74 -2.60
C PRO A 258 6.99 6.20 -4.02
N ALA A 259 8.26 6.43 -4.35
CA ALA A 259 8.65 6.68 -5.73
C ALA A 259 8.44 5.42 -6.59
N ASP A 260 8.17 5.60 -7.88
CA ASP A 260 7.88 4.51 -8.81
C ASP A 260 8.95 3.40 -8.79
N ARG A 261 10.22 3.81 -8.76
CA ARG A 261 11.41 2.94 -8.68
C ARG A 261 11.75 2.40 -7.29
N ALA A 262 10.84 2.48 -6.31
CA ALA A 262 11.07 1.92 -4.98
C ALA A 262 11.21 0.40 -5.05
N ALA A 263 12.28 -0.14 -4.46
CA ALA A 263 12.56 -1.57 -4.45
C ALA A 263 11.58 -2.34 -3.54
N TRP A 264 11.15 -1.70 -2.46
CA TRP A 264 10.17 -2.20 -1.51
C TRP A 264 9.41 -1.02 -0.90
N TRP A 265 8.25 -1.26 -0.30
CA TRP A 265 7.51 -0.25 0.46
C TRP A 265 7.55 -0.56 1.94
N GLY A 266 7.93 0.40 2.77
CA GLY A 266 7.88 0.31 4.21
C GLY A 266 6.56 0.88 4.71
N LEU A 267 5.93 0.23 5.69
CA LEU A 267 4.61 0.60 6.19
C LEU A 267 4.70 1.36 7.51
N VAL A 268 4.10 2.55 7.56
CA VAL A 268 4.00 3.41 8.74
C VAL A 268 2.57 3.39 9.28
N PRO A 269 2.37 3.13 10.58
CA PRO A 269 1.04 3.12 11.16
C PRO A 269 0.45 4.53 11.31
N GLN A 270 -0.83 4.64 11.00
CA GLN A 270 -1.70 5.79 11.21
C GLN A 270 -2.99 5.30 11.84
N SER A 271 -3.31 5.79 13.04
CA SER A 271 -4.58 5.48 13.69
C SER A 271 -5.73 6.10 12.91
N LEU A 272 -6.80 5.34 12.63
CA LEU A 272 -8.04 5.84 12.04
C LEU A 272 -8.65 6.99 12.88
N PRO A 273 -8.78 6.86 14.22
CA PRO A 273 -9.12 7.96 15.11
C PRO A 273 -8.35 9.27 14.87
N ALA A 274 -7.04 9.18 14.65
CA ALA A 274 -6.21 10.36 14.42
C ALA A 274 -6.35 10.91 12.99
N LEU A 275 -6.63 10.04 12.01
CA LEU A 275 -6.89 10.43 10.62
C LEU A 275 -8.16 11.28 10.51
N GLY A 276 -9.21 10.89 11.24
CA GLY A 276 -10.48 11.61 11.21
C GLY A 276 -10.47 12.97 11.92
N ARG A 277 -9.50 13.27 12.79
CA ARG A 277 -9.40 14.63 13.36
C ARG A 277 -8.96 15.68 12.36
N GLN A 278 -8.43 15.26 11.22
CA GLN A 278 -7.86 16.16 10.22
C GLN A 278 -8.82 16.30 9.04
N ALA A 279 -9.02 17.55 8.62
CA ALA A 279 -9.71 17.86 7.39
C ALA A 279 -9.08 17.11 6.20
N GLY A 280 -9.91 16.59 5.30
CA GLY A 280 -9.45 15.88 4.09
C GLY A 280 -8.78 14.53 4.34
N LEU A 281 -8.92 13.92 5.52
CA LEU A 281 -8.27 12.66 5.92
C LEU A 281 -6.73 12.75 5.82
N CYS A 282 -6.13 13.85 6.28
CA CYS A 282 -4.68 14.02 6.22
C CYS A 282 -3.93 13.11 7.23
N PRO A 283 -3.01 12.23 6.79
CA PRO A 283 -2.31 11.27 7.66
C PRO A 283 -1.10 11.89 8.39
N VAL A 284 -1.34 12.97 9.14
CA VAL A 284 -0.28 13.82 9.75
C VAL A 284 0.73 13.01 10.57
N ALA A 285 0.28 12.03 11.37
CA ALA A 285 1.19 11.27 12.22
C ALA A 285 2.16 10.40 11.39
N ALA A 286 1.66 9.74 10.34
CA ALA A 286 2.51 8.98 9.43
C ALA A 286 3.48 9.89 8.66
N LEU A 287 3.01 11.04 8.18
CA LEU A 287 3.87 12.02 7.49
C LEU A 287 5.00 12.53 8.38
N ASN A 288 4.72 12.80 9.66
CA ASN A 288 5.73 13.21 10.63
C ASN A 288 6.80 12.14 10.85
N ILE A 289 6.40 10.86 10.95
CA ILE A 289 7.33 9.73 11.05
C ILE A 289 8.20 9.66 9.79
N MET A 290 7.60 9.74 8.60
CA MET A 290 8.35 9.68 7.34
C MET A 290 9.36 10.83 7.20
N ALA A 291 8.97 12.06 7.57
CA ALA A 291 9.88 13.19 7.60
C ALA A 291 11.02 13.01 8.62
N ALA A 292 10.74 12.37 9.76
CA ALA A 292 11.76 12.03 10.74
C ALA A 292 12.73 10.95 10.22
N LEU A 293 12.23 9.96 9.47
CA LEU A 293 13.05 8.96 8.80
C LEU A 293 14.00 9.57 7.77
N GLU A 294 13.52 10.52 6.97
CA GLU A 294 14.38 11.25 6.03
C GLU A 294 15.48 12.02 6.75
N ARG A 295 15.13 12.76 7.82
CA ARG A 295 16.15 13.49 8.61
C ARG A 295 17.19 12.53 9.20
N ALA A 296 16.74 11.38 9.71
CA ALA A 296 17.62 10.35 10.24
C ALA A 296 18.53 9.78 9.15
N GLU A 297 18.03 9.55 7.93
CA GLU A 297 18.84 9.13 6.77
C GLU A 297 19.97 10.13 6.48
N HIS A 298 19.63 11.41 6.30
CA HIS A 298 20.62 12.45 6.05
C HIS A 298 21.64 12.57 7.19
N GLY A 299 21.20 12.38 8.44
CA GLY A 299 22.08 12.33 9.61
C GLY A 299 23.06 11.15 9.55
N ARG A 300 22.58 9.94 9.23
CA ARG A 300 23.43 8.75 9.05
C ARG A 300 24.45 8.95 7.94
N GLU A 301 24.04 9.49 6.79
CA GLU A 301 24.95 9.77 5.68
C GLU A 301 26.07 10.74 6.11
N ARG A 302 25.72 11.89 6.68
CA ARG A 302 26.70 12.89 7.14
C ARG A 302 27.67 12.30 8.16
N HIS A 303 27.17 11.50 9.10
CA HIS A 303 28.00 10.83 10.09
C HIS A 303 29.01 9.88 9.44
N ARG A 304 28.53 8.99 8.55
CA ARG A 304 29.38 8.00 7.87
C ARG A 304 30.45 8.66 7.00
N ARG A 305 30.08 9.68 6.22
CA ARG A 305 31.04 10.47 5.41
C ARG A 305 32.07 11.19 6.27
N ARG A 306 31.67 11.78 7.40
CA ARG A 306 32.62 12.40 8.34
C ARG A 306 33.61 11.38 8.87
N ARG A 307 33.15 10.21 9.33
CA ARG A 307 34.02 9.11 9.76
C ARG A 307 34.98 8.65 8.66
N ALA A 308 34.53 8.63 7.40
CA ALA A 308 35.36 8.18 6.27
C ALA A 308 36.53 9.14 6.03
N ARG A 309 36.27 10.44 6.19
CA ARG A 309 37.30 11.48 6.12
C ARG A 309 38.25 11.41 7.32
N GLU A 310 37.72 11.24 8.53
CA GLU A 310 38.55 11.05 9.75
C GLU A 310 39.48 9.83 9.59
N HIS A 311 39.00 8.73 9.01
CA HIS A 311 39.79 7.53 8.76
C HIS A 311 40.89 7.77 7.71
N ALA A 312 40.57 8.43 6.60
CA ALA A 312 41.55 8.78 5.57
C ALA A 312 42.67 9.67 6.14
N GLN A 313 42.32 10.70 6.92
CA GLN A 313 43.28 11.60 7.56
C GLN A 313 44.24 10.85 8.48
N ARG A 314 43.71 9.96 9.33
CA ARG A 314 44.53 9.13 10.24
C ARG A 314 45.54 8.27 9.48
N ARG A 315 45.11 7.64 8.38
CA ARG A 315 46.01 6.86 7.54
C ARG A 315 47.10 7.72 6.91
N THR A 316 46.74 8.87 6.35
CA THR A 316 47.72 9.79 5.74
C THR A 316 48.77 10.23 6.77
N THR A 317 48.36 10.63 7.98
CA THR A 317 49.29 11.05 9.04
C THR A 317 50.20 9.91 9.52
N GLN A 318 49.72 8.67 9.55
CA GLN A 318 50.54 7.50 9.91
C GLN A 318 51.50 7.04 8.80
N THR A 319 51.24 7.42 7.54
CA THR A 319 52.04 6.97 6.38
C THR A 319 53.11 7.99 5.97
N VAL A 320 53.21 9.16 6.62
CA VAL A 320 54.34 10.07 6.37
C VAL A 320 55.58 9.50 7.07
N PRO A 321 56.62 9.08 6.34
CA PRO A 321 57.87 8.67 6.97
C PRO A 321 58.50 9.92 7.58
N VAL A 322 58.77 9.89 8.89
CA VAL A 322 59.77 10.78 9.48
C VAL A 322 61.10 10.38 8.83
N GLN A 323 61.50 11.10 7.77
CA GLN A 323 62.87 11.03 7.30
C GLN A 323 63.75 11.66 8.37
N LEU A 324 64.31 10.83 9.25
CA LEU A 324 65.50 11.16 10.01
C LEU A 324 66.64 11.33 9.01
N THR A 325 66.87 12.57 8.58
CA THR A 325 68.03 12.94 7.78
C THR A 325 69.27 12.75 8.65
N LEU A 326 69.95 11.61 8.48
CA LEU A 326 71.30 11.40 9.01
C LEU A 326 72.25 12.27 8.19
N ALA A 327 72.90 13.25 8.83
CA ALA A 327 73.89 14.11 8.20
C ALA A 327 75.10 13.28 7.72
N ALA A 328 75.47 13.40 6.45
CA ALA A 328 76.70 12.83 5.89
C ALA A 328 77.85 13.85 5.95
N PRO A 329 79.10 13.45 6.25
CA PRO A 329 80.27 14.33 6.14
C PRO A 329 80.81 14.38 4.69
N PRO A 330 81.61 15.39 4.32
CA PRO A 330 81.98 15.65 2.93
C PRO A 330 83.20 14.83 2.49
N LEU A 331 83.22 14.41 1.23
CA LEU A 331 84.44 13.93 0.56
C LEU A 331 84.58 14.60 -0.80
N LEU A 332 85.80 15.07 -1.04
CA LEU A 332 86.33 15.79 -2.19
C LEU A 332 86.46 14.90 -3.45
N ASP A 333 86.24 15.56 -4.59
CA ASP A 333 86.81 15.42 -5.94
C ASP A 333 87.41 14.08 -6.42
N SER A 334 86.91 13.59 -7.56
CA SER A 334 87.60 13.63 -8.87
C SER A 334 86.91 12.70 -9.89
N GLU A 335 86.83 13.17 -11.14
CA GLU A 335 86.30 12.51 -12.36
C GLU A 335 87.47 12.40 -13.39
N PRO A 336 87.29 11.81 -14.60
CA PRO A 336 87.37 10.40 -15.05
C PRO A 336 88.59 10.17 -16.02
N PRO A 337 88.72 9.09 -16.87
CA PRO A 337 87.91 8.84 -18.09
C PRO A 337 87.78 7.36 -18.59
N ASP A 338 87.03 7.22 -19.71
CA ASP A 338 87.11 6.26 -20.83
C ASP A 338 86.45 4.84 -20.82
N ALA A 339 85.27 4.81 -21.49
CA ALA A 339 84.95 4.09 -22.74
C ALA A 339 84.97 2.52 -22.80
N PRO A 340 84.47 1.86 -23.88
CA PRO A 340 83.23 1.08 -23.86
C PRO A 340 83.41 -0.41 -24.22
N VAL A 341 82.35 -1.24 -24.06
CA VAL A 341 81.89 -2.34 -24.96
C VAL A 341 80.91 -3.29 -24.22
N ALA A 342 79.82 -3.64 -24.92
CA ALA A 342 78.70 -4.53 -24.55
C ALA A 342 79.12 -6.03 -24.49
N PRO A 343 78.30 -7.07 -24.12
CA PRO A 343 76.93 -7.30 -24.66
C PRO A 343 75.90 -8.14 -23.83
N LYS A 344 74.66 -8.14 -24.39
CA LYS A 344 73.69 -9.27 -24.59
C LYS A 344 72.69 -9.74 -23.50
N ALA A 345 71.42 -9.40 -23.80
CA ALA A 345 70.20 -10.22 -23.98
C ALA A 345 69.48 -10.94 -22.82
N ALA A 346 68.18 -10.63 -22.67
CA ALA A 346 67.02 -11.53 -22.91
C ALA A 346 65.72 -10.69 -22.79
N ALA A 347 64.99 -10.47 -23.89
CA ALA A 347 63.85 -11.25 -24.38
C ALA A 347 62.48 -10.78 -23.81
N SER A 348 61.72 -10.13 -24.70
CA SER A 348 60.28 -9.86 -24.57
C SER A 348 59.48 -11.15 -24.81
N PRO A 349 58.24 -11.27 -24.31
CA PRO A 349 57.18 -11.32 -25.30
C PRO A 349 55.88 -10.60 -24.91
N ALA A 350 55.14 -10.37 -25.99
CA ALA A 350 53.86 -9.70 -26.12
C ALA A 350 52.65 -10.53 -25.66
N ALA A 351 51.56 -9.76 -25.53
CA ALA A 351 50.14 -10.08 -25.43
C ALA A 351 49.60 -11.36 -26.11
N VAL A 352 48.50 -11.89 -25.54
CA VAL A 352 47.36 -12.69 -26.09
C VAL A 352 46.63 -13.28 -24.85
N ALA A 353 45.31 -13.37 -24.66
CA ALA A 353 44.07 -13.01 -25.34
C ALA A 353 42.90 -13.29 -24.34
N PRO A 354 41.66 -12.84 -24.61
CA PRO A 354 40.50 -13.05 -23.73
C PRO A 354 39.88 -14.46 -23.93
N ARG A 355 39.18 -14.98 -22.91
CA ARG A 355 38.28 -16.13 -23.08
C ARG A 355 36.93 -15.90 -22.40
N SER A 356 35.89 -16.12 -23.21
CA SER A 356 34.46 -16.00 -22.93
C SER A 356 33.88 -17.34 -22.39
N PRO A 357 32.55 -17.57 -22.38
CA PRO A 357 31.77 -17.99 -21.22
C PRO A 357 31.54 -19.52 -21.12
N GLY A 358 31.41 -20.05 -19.90
CA GLY A 358 31.05 -21.45 -19.64
C GLY A 358 29.67 -21.57 -19.00
N SER A 359 28.88 -22.51 -19.51
CA SER A 359 27.45 -22.72 -19.27
C SER A 359 27.16 -23.76 -18.16
N CYS A 360 26.00 -23.57 -17.49
CA CYS A 360 25.09 -24.48 -16.76
C CYS A 360 25.60 -25.69 -15.95
N GLU A 361 25.22 -25.73 -14.65
CA GLU A 361 24.61 -26.91 -14.02
C GLU A 361 23.55 -26.49 -12.96
N PRO A 362 22.45 -27.25 -12.77
CA PRO A 362 21.26 -26.82 -12.05
C PRO A 362 21.32 -27.20 -10.57
N SER A 363 21.06 -26.22 -9.70
CA SER A 363 20.94 -26.49 -8.25
C SER A 363 19.57 -27.11 -7.93
N GLN A 364 19.63 -28.22 -7.21
CA GLN A 364 18.53 -29.07 -6.75
C GLN A 364 17.45 -28.31 -5.94
N PRO A 365 16.19 -28.79 -5.96
CA PRO A 365 15.10 -28.20 -5.21
C PRO A 365 15.17 -28.55 -3.71
N ALA A 366 15.01 -27.53 -2.85
CA ALA A 366 14.84 -27.67 -1.40
C ALA A 366 13.49 -28.34 -1.05
N PRO A 367 13.39 -29.04 0.11
CA PRO A 367 12.32 -29.99 0.38
C PRO A 367 10.95 -29.34 0.61
N ALA A 368 9.92 -29.97 0.03
CA ALA A 368 8.53 -29.60 0.22
C ALA A 368 8.08 -29.81 1.67
N LEU A 369 7.85 -28.70 2.39
CA LEU A 369 7.06 -28.72 3.62
C LEU A 369 5.61 -29.08 3.27
N ARG A 370 5.26 -30.37 3.46
CA ARG A 370 3.88 -30.86 3.42
C ARG A 370 3.09 -30.28 4.61
N GLY A 371 2.63 -29.04 4.45
CA GLY A 371 1.64 -28.44 5.34
C GLY A 371 0.27 -29.07 5.09
N ARG A 372 -0.18 -29.92 6.00
CA ARG A 372 -1.54 -30.49 6.02
C ARG A 372 -2.57 -29.37 5.80
N ARG A 373 -3.34 -29.44 4.71
CA ARG A 373 -4.56 -28.65 4.51
C ARG A 373 -5.54 -28.95 5.64
N ARG A 374 -5.54 -28.14 6.70
CA ARG A 374 -6.66 -28.09 7.63
C ARG A 374 -7.82 -27.47 6.86
N ARG A 375 -8.85 -28.27 6.59
CA ARG A 375 -10.11 -27.78 6.02
C ARG A 375 -10.63 -26.68 6.94
N PHE A 376 -10.79 -25.49 6.39
CA PHE A 376 -11.45 -24.39 7.04
C PHE A 376 -12.89 -24.81 7.37
N THR A 377 -13.26 -24.76 8.65
CA THR A 377 -14.62 -24.99 9.11
C THR A 377 -15.08 -23.74 9.84
N TRP A 378 -16.23 -23.18 9.44
CA TRP A 378 -16.83 -21.94 9.97
C TRP A 378 -16.89 -21.86 11.51
N ALA A 379 -16.93 -23.01 12.20
CA ALA A 379 -16.87 -23.10 13.66
C ALA A 379 -15.61 -22.45 14.28
N SER A 380 -14.52 -22.27 13.53
CA SER A 380 -13.31 -21.62 14.03
C SER A 380 -13.44 -20.10 14.20
N LEU A 381 -14.44 -19.47 13.59
CA LEU A 381 -14.67 -18.02 13.61
C LEU A 381 -15.59 -17.54 14.74
N LEU A 382 -16.18 -18.46 15.52
CA LEU A 382 -17.09 -18.07 16.60
C LEU A 382 -16.34 -17.75 17.91
N PRO A 383 -16.73 -16.68 18.63
CA PRO A 383 -16.20 -16.35 19.96
C PRO A 383 -16.37 -17.52 20.93
N ARG A 384 -15.40 -17.75 21.84
CA ARG A 384 -15.36 -18.92 22.75
C ARG A 384 -16.66 -19.15 23.55
N ARG A 385 -17.43 -18.10 23.84
CA ARG A 385 -18.74 -18.19 24.53
C ARG A 385 -19.83 -18.91 23.74
N TRP A 386 -19.70 -19.01 22.42
CA TRP A 386 -20.70 -19.63 21.54
C TRP A 386 -20.39 -21.10 21.20
N ARG A 387 -19.16 -21.58 21.44
CA ARG A 387 -18.81 -23.00 21.21
C ARG A 387 -19.43 -23.97 22.22
N ARG A 388 -19.71 -23.50 23.45
CA ARG A 388 -20.27 -24.37 24.52
C ARG A 388 -21.78 -24.63 24.41
N ARG A 389 -22.48 -24.02 23.46
CA ARG A 389 -23.94 -24.22 23.28
C ARG A 389 -24.30 -25.25 22.20
N GLN A 390 -23.32 -25.78 21.45
CA GLN A 390 -23.55 -26.78 20.40
C GLN A 390 -23.10 -28.20 20.77
N GLU A 391 -22.58 -28.43 21.98
CA GLU A 391 -22.07 -29.73 22.43
C GLU A 391 -22.88 -30.33 23.61
N ARG A 392 -24.19 -30.10 23.66
CA ARG A 392 -25.08 -30.88 24.54
C ARG A 392 -26.23 -31.47 23.73
N PRO A 393 -26.42 -32.82 23.78
CA PRO A 393 -27.52 -33.50 23.10
C PRO A 393 -28.88 -33.09 23.66
#